data_AF-A0AAU7Q652-F1
#
_entry.id   AF-A0AAU7Q652-F1
#
_cell.length_a   1.000
_cell.length_b   1.000
_cell.length_c   1.000
_cell.angle_alpha   90.00
_cell.angle_beta   90.00
_cell.angle_gamma   90.00
#
_symmetry.space_group_name_H-M   'P 1'
#
loop_
_entity.id
_entity.type
_entity.pdbx_description
1 polymer ?
#
loop_
_entity_poly.entity_id
_entity_poly.type
_entity_poly.pdbx_seq_one_letter_code
_entity_poly.pdbx_strand_id
1 'polypeptide(L)'
;MPSPSFYRGLMLAAAVTTACAVTPVAAAAAKTCEKTYTLGFSHPVGESQFAIALKKVVLAGEKNGCVKVLLDNTQQSNLESQRATIESWVTRRVDAIVVLPVEGTALNGLRKQAQKQGTKWLTYAGHSDNADGSVGFDNVQSGRLVGEDALAWVKQRYPNGGITAAVTTLTPLTGFAGRWEQPLALFDKAGLKVVSKQDCATQACGLQIAEDALRQHPDLRVFIGINDDAALGALRAFTNAGIKPADVYIAGQDGTVEGLEAVKKAVHTVLPPPFCWTIWRSPLSIIPLPPSPEKAVKTTKPPLSWVR
;
A
#
# COMPACT_ATOMS: atom_id res chain seq x y z
N MET A 1 81.36 1.88 -33.12
CA MET A 1 81.83 0.85 -32.15
C MET A 1 83.03 1.46 -31.42
N PRO A 2 83.23 1.30 -30.09
CA PRO A 2 82.53 0.48 -29.09
C PRO A 2 82.07 1.27 -27.83
N SER A 3 81.30 0.59 -26.96
CA SER A 3 81.02 0.93 -25.55
C SER A 3 82.25 0.60 -24.64
N PRO A 4 82.24 0.70 -23.28
CA PRO A 4 81.17 1.07 -22.33
C PRO A 4 81.59 1.93 -21.09
N SER A 5 80.56 2.28 -20.29
CA SER A 5 80.50 2.46 -18.81
C SER A 5 81.29 3.59 -18.13
N PHE A 6 80.62 4.35 -17.23
CA PHE A 6 80.78 4.31 -15.76
C PHE A 6 79.98 5.48 -15.11
N TYR A 7 79.04 5.12 -14.21
CA TYR A 7 78.56 5.81 -13.00
C TYR A 7 78.21 7.31 -12.97
N ARG A 8 77.01 7.63 -12.44
CA ARG A 8 76.75 8.33 -11.15
C ARG A 8 75.36 9.01 -11.18
N GLY A 9 74.61 8.90 -10.09
CA GLY A 9 73.44 9.77 -9.87
C GLY A 9 72.41 9.24 -8.89
N LEU A 10 72.71 9.36 -7.60
CA LEU A 10 71.78 9.23 -6.48
C LEU A 10 70.55 10.15 -6.69
N MET A 11 69.32 9.61 -6.57
CA MET A 11 68.15 10.42 -6.20
C MET A 11 67.48 9.78 -4.99
N LEU A 12 67.61 10.44 -3.83
CA LEU A 12 66.78 10.20 -2.66
C LEU A 12 65.37 10.75 -2.94
N ALA A 13 64.36 9.89 -2.91
CA ALA A 13 62.97 10.28 -2.78
C ALA A 13 62.46 9.85 -1.40
N ALA A 14 62.24 10.82 -0.51
CA ALA A 14 61.60 10.60 0.77
C ALA A 14 60.09 10.43 0.57
N ALA A 15 59.57 9.21 0.76
CA ALA A 15 58.14 8.95 0.76
C ALA A 15 57.57 9.18 2.15
N VAL A 16 56.76 10.24 2.30
CA VAL A 16 55.91 10.45 3.48
C VAL A 16 54.65 9.61 3.29
N THR A 17 54.56 8.49 3.99
CA THR A 17 53.34 7.66 4.04
C THR A 17 52.42 8.15 5.15
N THR A 18 51.39 8.90 4.78
CA THR A 18 50.27 9.23 5.68
C THR A 18 49.36 8.00 5.77
N ALA A 19 49.42 7.30 6.90
CA ALA A 19 48.51 6.20 7.20
C ALA A 19 47.12 6.76 7.57
N CYS A 20 46.17 6.71 6.63
CA CYS A 20 44.75 6.84 6.95
C CYS A 20 44.31 5.59 7.73
N ALA A 21 44.10 5.73 9.03
CA ALA A 21 43.48 4.70 9.85
C ALA A 21 42.03 4.49 9.39
N VAL A 22 41.79 3.41 8.66
CA VAL A 22 40.44 2.94 8.35
C VAL A 22 39.89 2.32 9.63
N THR A 23 39.02 3.04 10.32
CA THR A 23 38.22 2.46 11.39
C THR A 23 37.26 1.45 10.76
N PRO A 24 37.29 0.17 11.15
CA PRO A 24 36.32 -0.80 10.63
C PRO A 24 34.94 -0.38 11.11
N VAL A 25 34.03 -0.14 10.16
CA VAL A 25 32.59 -0.03 10.42
C VAL A 25 32.19 -1.34 11.08
N ALA A 26 31.82 -1.29 12.36
CA ALA A 26 31.29 -2.43 13.07
C ALA A 26 30.08 -2.95 12.29
N ALA A 27 30.19 -4.17 11.76
CA ALA A 27 29.04 -4.89 11.24
C ALA A 27 28.00 -4.95 12.37
N ALA A 28 26.80 -4.44 12.10
CA ALA A 28 25.69 -4.53 13.05
C ALA A 28 25.54 -6.01 13.46
N ALA A 29 25.73 -6.29 14.75
CA ALA A 29 25.65 -7.66 15.26
C ALA A 29 24.28 -8.25 14.90
N ALA A 30 24.28 -9.43 14.27
CA ALA A 30 23.06 -10.17 13.99
C ALA A 30 22.33 -10.44 15.31
N LYS A 31 21.03 -10.13 15.34
CA LYS A 31 20.19 -10.30 16.53
C LYS A 31 20.10 -11.79 16.88
N THR A 32 20.54 -12.16 18.08
CA THR A 32 20.35 -13.52 18.60
C THR A 32 18.91 -13.72 19.03
N CYS A 33 18.27 -14.75 18.48
CA CYS A 33 16.87 -15.07 18.73
C CYS A 33 16.76 -16.30 19.62
N GLU A 34 16.18 -16.14 20.81
CA GLU A 34 15.90 -17.25 21.74
C GLU A 34 14.80 -18.18 21.19
N LYS A 35 13.81 -17.61 20.49
CA LYS A 35 12.75 -18.34 19.79
C LYS A 35 12.48 -17.70 18.44
N THR A 36 12.37 -18.52 17.39
CA THR A 36 11.92 -18.10 16.06
C THR A 36 10.46 -18.48 15.86
N TYR A 37 9.62 -17.51 15.53
CA TYR A 37 8.20 -17.69 15.23
C TYR A 37 7.97 -17.92 13.73
N THR A 38 6.99 -18.73 13.35
CA THR A 38 6.62 -18.95 11.94
C THR A 38 5.39 -18.12 11.60
N LEU A 39 5.49 -17.27 10.57
CA LEU A 39 4.43 -16.37 10.12
C LEU A 39 4.03 -16.70 8.68
N GLY A 40 2.78 -17.08 8.44
CA GLY A 40 2.20 -17.13 7.09
C GLY A 40 1.73 -15.75 6.64
N PHE A 41 2.09 -15.31 5.44
CA PHE A 41 1.63 -14.06 4.85
C PHE A 41 0.97 -14.33 3.49
N SER A 42 -0.30 -13.92 3.35
CA SER A 42 -1.11 -14.16 2.17
C SER A 42 -1.71 -12.87 1.58
N HIS A 43 -1.68 -12.76 0.25
CA HIS A 43 -2.25 -11.65 -0.52
C HIS A 43 -3.05 -12.21 -1.71
N PRO A 44 -4.27 -11.71 -1.99
CA PRO A 44 -5.15 -12.30 -3.00
C PRO A 44 -4.67 -12.05 -4.44
N VAL A 45 -3.91 -10.97 -4.65
CA VAL A 45 -3.34 -10.57 -5.94
C VAL A 45 -1.82 -10.47 -5.82
N GLY A 46 -1.14 -11.62 -5.66
CA GLY A 46 0.30 -11.68 -5.39
C GLY A 46 1.19 -11.12 -6.50
N GLU A 47 0.66 -10.97 -7.71
CA GLU A 47 1.31 -10.41 -8.89
C GLU A 47 1.26 -8.87 -8.96
N SER A 48 0.43 -8.20 -8.15
CA SER A 48 0.36 -6.74 -8.13
C SER A 48 1.65 -6.11 -7.59
N GLN A 49 2.01 -4.92 -8.09
CA GLN A 49 3.23 -4.23 -7.64
C GLN A 49 3.18 -3.89 -6.15
N PHE A 50 2.00 -3.55 -5.63
CA PHE A 50 1.78 -3.35 -4.21
C PHE A 50 2.09 -4.63 -3.41
N ALA A 51 1.54 -5.79 -3.81
CA ALA A 51 1.79 -7.05 -3.13
C ALA A 51 3.27 -7.47 -3.17
N ILE A 52 3.95 -7.28 -4.31
CA ILE A 52 5.38 -7.57 -4.45
C ILE A 52 6.20 -6.69 -3.50
N ALA A 53 5.91 -5.39 -3.42
CA ALA A 53 6.56 -4.47 -2.49
C ALA A 53 6.29 -4.87 -1.03
N LEU A 54 5.04 -5.20 -0.70
CA LEU A 54 4.65 -5.61 0.64
C LEU A 54 5.34 -6.92 1.06
N LYS A 55 5.42 -7.93 0.18
CA LYS A 55 6.15 -9.18 0.44
C LYS A 55 7.63 -8.91 0.77
N LYS A 56 8.28 -7.95 0.10
CA LYS A 56 9.67 -7.54 0.43
C LYS A 56 9.77 -6.93 1.83
N VAL A 57 8.81 -6.08 2.22
CA VAL A 57 8.77 -5.49 3.57
C VAL A 57 8.56 -6.56 4.64
N VAL A 58 7.65 -7.50 4.42
CA VAL A 58 7.40 -8.61 5.35
C VAL A 58 8.64 -9.50 5.49
N LEU A 59 9.31 -9.85 4.38
CA LEU A 59 10.57 -10.60 4.40
C LEU A 59 11.72 -9.84 5.06
N ALA A 60 11.77 -8.52 4.97
CA ALA A 60 12.75 -7.72 5.72
C ALA A 60 12.54 -7.86 7.25
N GLY A 61 11.33 -8.20 7.68
CA GLY A 61 11.02 -8.58 9.06
C GLY A 61 11.81 -9.80 9.55
N GLU A 62 12.18 -10.74 8.68
CA GLU A 62 13.03 -11.88 9.04
C GLU A 62 14.46 -11.44 9.42
N LYS A 63 14.96 -10.36 8.81
CA LYS A 63 16.31 -9.85 9.09
C LYS A 63 16.39 -9.10 10.43
N ASN A 64 15.29 -8.50 10.85
CA ASN A 64 15.22 -7.60 12.01
C ASN A 64 14.50 -8.21 13.22
N GLY A 65 13.82 -9.34 13.00
CA GLY A 65 12.97 -10.02 13.97
C GLY A 65 13.28 -11.50 14.06
N CYS A 66 12.74 -12.13 15.10
CA CYS A 66 12.86 -13.57 15.32
C CYS A 66 11.69 -14.30 14.65
N VAL A 67 11.54 -14.11 13.33
CA VAL A 67 10.41 -14.62 12.55
C VAL A 67 10.91 -15.27 11.27
N LYS A 68 10.34 -16.42 10.93
CA LYS A 68 10.42 -17.09 9.63
C LYS A 68 9.09 -16.90 8.90
N VAL A 69 9.14 -16.26 7.76
CA VAL A 69 7.98 -15.92 6.92
C VAL A 69 7.76 -17.02 5.89
N LEU A 70 6.50 -17.40 5.73
CA LEU A 70 6.00 -18.25 4.65
C LEU A 70 5.12 -17.38 3.77
N LEU A 71 5.40 -17.37 2.47
CA LEU A 71 4.61 -16.65 1.49
C LEU A 71 3.71 -17.62 0.72
N ASP A 72 2.51 -17.16 0.36
CA ASP A 72 1.71 -17.82 -0.66
C ASP A 72 2.20 -17.49 -2.08
N ASN A 73 1.67 -18.24 -3.05
CA ASN A 73 1.79 -17.96 -4.47
C ASN A 73 0.44 -17.59 -5.11
N THR A 74 -0.55 -17.19 -4.30
CA THR A 74 -1.89 -16.83 -4.78
C THR A 74 -1.78 -15.68 -5.78
N GLN A 75 -2.41 -15.88 -6.93
CA GLN A 75 -2.51 -14.91 -8.02
C GLN A 75 -3.95 -14.84 -8.49
N GLN A 76 -4.28 -13.76 -9.20
CA GLN A 76 -5.55 -13.59 -9.90
C GLN A 76 -6.79 -13.79 -9.01
N SER A 77 -6.67 -13.51 -7.71
CA SER A 77 -7.73 -13.76 -6.74
C SER A 77 -8.20 -15.22 -6.72
N ASN A 78 -7.30 -16.19 -6.93
CA ASN A 78 -7.64 -17.61 -6.90
C ASN A 78 -7.87 -18.09 -5.44
N LEU A 79 -9.13 -18.20 -5.05
CA LEU A 79 -9.53 -18.60 -3.70
C LEU A 79 -9.08 -20.02 -3.34
N GLU A 80 -9.10 -20.97 -4.28
CA GLU A 80 -8.73 -22.35 -4.03
C GLU A 80 -7.24 -22.47 -3.66
N SER A 81 -6.38 -21.82 -4.44
CA SER A 81 -4.94 -21.70 -4.18
C SER A 81 -4.66 -21.06 -2.82
N GLN A 82 -5.36 -19.96 -2.50
CA GLN A 82 -5.20 -19.29 -1.21
C GLN A 82 -5.61 -20.20 -0.06
N ARG A 83 -6.77 -20.87 -0.18
CA ARG A 83 -7.29 -21.78 0.83
C ARG A 83 -6.34 -22.94 1.08
N ALA A 84 -5.86 -23.61 0.03
CA ALA A 84 -4.94 -24.74 0.14
C ALA A 84 -3.63 -24.35 0.86
N THR A 85 -3.09 -23.18 0.54
CA THR A 85 -1.87 -22.68 1.20
C THR A 85 -2.11 -22.40 2.68
N ILE A 86 -3.23 -21.75 3.02
CA ILE A 86 -3.57 -21.43 4.40
C ILE A 86 -3.89 -22.71 5.19
N GLU A 87 -4.58 -23.68 4.61
CA GLU A 87 -4.85 -24.98 5.22
C GLU A 87 -3.55 -25.72 5.58
N SER A 88 -2.54 -25.66 4.71
CA SER A 88 -1.20 -26.16 5.02
C SER A 88 -0.59 -25.48 6.24
N TRP A 89 -0.70 -24.15 6.36
CA TRP A 89 -0.17 -23.40 7.50
C TRP A 89 -0.92 -23.69 8.80
N VAL A 90 -2.25 -23.84 8.74
CA VAL A 90 -3.08 -24.24 9.88
C VAL A 90 -2.69 -25.65 10.34
N THR A 91 -2.54 -26.60 9.42
CA THR A 91 -2.10 -27.98 9.72
C THR A 91 -0.72 -28.00 10.38
N ARG A 92 0.19 -27.14 9.90
CA ARG A 92 1.55 -26.98 10.44
C ARG A 92 1.61 -26.20 11.75
N ARG A 93 0.48 -25.66 12.23
CA ARG A 93 0.39 -24.83 13.44
C ARG A 93 1.41 -23.70 13.48
N VAL A 94 1.48 -22.91 12.39
CA VAL A 94 2.30 -21.69 12.38
C VAL A 94 1.88 -20.77 13.53
N ASP A 95 2.80 -19.96 14.05
CA ASP A 95 2.52 -19.08 15.19
C ASP A 95 1.53 -17.96 14.83
N ALA A 96 1.59 -17.46 13.59
CA ALA A 96 0.67 -16.44 13.09
C ALA A 96 0.37 -16.59 11.59
N ILE A 97 -0.81 -16.13 11.18
CA ILE A 97 -1.25 -15.97 9.80
C ILE A 97 -1.71 -14.53 9.63
N VAL A 98 -1.09 -13.80 8.70
CA VAL A 98 -1.49 -12.47 8.24
C VAL A 98 -2.07 -12.61 6.84
N VAL A 99 -3.36 -12.32 6.67
CA VAL A 99 -4.07 -12.60 5.43
C VAL A 99 -4.99 -11.45 5.02
N LEU A 100 -4.94 -11.12 3.73
CA LEU A 100 -6.02 -10.44 3.04
C LEU A 100 -6.76 -11.53 2.24
N PRO A 101 -7.99 -11.90 2.61
CA PRO A 101 -8.68 -13.00 1.93
C PRO A 101 -9.08 -12.59 0.51
N VAL A 102 -9.22 -13.53 -0.41
CA VAL A 102 -9.83 -13.26 -1.72
C VAL A 102 -11.27 -12.75 -1.57
N GLU A 103 -11.99 -13.29 -0.59
CA GLU A 103 -13.37 -12.92 -0.27
C GLU A 103 -13.54 -12.90 1.26
N GLY A 104 -14.23 -11.89 1.78
CA GLY A 104 -14.28 -11.58 3.21
C GLY A 104 -14.65 -12.75 4.15
N THR A 105 -15.49 -13.70 3.71
CA THR A 105 -15.95 -14.82 4.55
C THR A 105 -15.37 -16.18 4.20
N ALA A 106 -14.65 -16.30 3.09
CA ALA A 106 -14.30 -17.60 2.51
C ALA A 106 -13.29 -18.44 3.33
N LEU A 107 -12.61 -17.81 4.30
CA LEU A 107 -11.61 -18.44 5.18
C LEU A 107 -12.06 -18.57 6.64
N ASN A 108 -13.34 -18.28 6.95
CA ASN A 108 -13.85 -18.28 8.33
C ASN A 108 -13.67 -19.63 9.05
N GLY A 109 -13.81 -20.75 8.34
CA GLY A 109 -13.59 -22.09 8.90
C GLY A 109 -12.13 -22.30 9.32
N LEU A 110 -11.20 -22.03 8.40
CA LEU A 110 -9.76 -22.14 8.66
C LEU A 110 -9.30 -21.18 9.77
N ARG A 111 -9.83 -19.94 9.81
CA ARG A 111 -9.58 -19.00 10.90
C ARG A 111 -9.93 -19.60 12.25
N LYS A 112 -11.18 -20.07 12.41
CA LYS A 112 -11.66 -20.65 13.67
C LYS A 112 -10.79 -21.85 14.10
N GLN A 113 -10.37 -22.68 13.15
CA GLN A 113 -9.48 -23.81 13.41
C GLN A 113 -8.10 -23.35 13.87
N ALA A 114 -7.49 -22.38 13.18
CA ALA A 114 -6.18 -21.83 13.52
C ALA A 114 -6.18 -21.20 14.93
N GLN A 115 -7.16 -20.35 15.22
CA GLN A 115 -7.30 -19.67 16.50
C GLN A 115 -7.48 -20.66 17.66
N LYS A 116 -8.27 -21.72 17.48
CA LYS A 116 -8.42 -22.80 18.48
C LYS A 116 -7.11 -23.53 18.77
N GLN A 117 -6.18 -23.56 17.82
CA GLN A 117 -4.86 -24.18 17.98
C GLN A 117 -3.80 -23.21 18.54
N GLY A 118 -4.17 -21.95 18.81
CA GLY A 118 -3.27 -20.92 19.33
C GLY A 118 -2.57 -20.08 18.26
N THR A 119 -2.78 -20.36 16.97
CA THR A 119 -2.27 -19.52 15.88
C THR A 119 -2.97 -18.17 15.88
N LYS A 120 -2.20 -17.07 15.87
CA LYS A 120 -2.75 -15.71 15.76
C LYS A 120 -3.21 -15.44 14.33
N TRP A 121 -4.43 -14.95 14.18
CA TRP A 121 -5.00 -14.61 12.90
C TRP A 121 -5.14 -13.11 12.75
N LEU A 122 -4.34 -12.51 11.87
CA LEU A 122 -4.32 -11.08 11.62
C LEU A 122 -4.81 -10.79 10.20
N THR A 123 -5.48 -9.65 10.04
CA THR A 123 -5.87 -9.12 8.73
C THR A 123 -5.13 -7.82 8.42
N TYR A 124 -5.10 -7.42 7.16
CA TYR A 124 -4.55 -6.12 6.79
C TYR A 124 -5.34 -5.46 5.66
N ALA A 125 -5.07 -4.17 5.44
CA ALA A 125 -5.71 -3.28 4.47
C ALA A 125 -7.22 -3.02 4.67
N GLY A 126 -7.94 -3.88 5.39
CA GLY A 126 -9.30 -3.68 5.88
C GLY A 126 -9.51 -4.31 7.25
N HIS A 127 -10.50 -3.82 7.99
CA HIS A 127 -10.86 -4.36 9.30
C HIS A 127 -11.62 -5.69 9.17
N SER A 128 -11.45 -6.57 10.15
CA SER A 128 -12.22 -7.80 10.30
C SER A 128 -12.49 -8.06 11.78
N ASP A 129 -13.76 -7.97 12.18
CA ASP A 129 -14.21 -8.10 13.58
C ASP A 129 -13.84 -9.42 14.25
N ASN A 130 -13.51 -10.43 13.43
CA ASN A 130 -13.26 -11.78 13.91
C ASN A 130 -11.77 -12.18 13.91
N ALA A 131 -10.88 -11.28 13.47
CA ALA A 131 -9.43 -11.47 13.56
C ALA A 131 -8.93 -11.14 14.98
N ASP A 132 -7.77 -11.69 15.37
CA ASP A 132 -7.07 -11.30 16.61
C ASP A 132 -6.50 -9.88 16.52
N GLY A 133 -6.42 -9.32 15.32
CA GLY A 133 -5.98 -7.95 15.06
C GLY A 133 -6.03 -7.62 13.57
N SER A 134 -6.00 -6.32 13.27
CA SER A 134 -5.98 -5.82 11.90
C SER A 134 -5.05 -4.63 11.74
N VAL A 135 -4.26 -4.61 10.67
CA VAL A 135 -3.48 -3.43 10.25
C VAL A 135 -4.10 -2.87 8.98
N GLY A 136 -4.95 -1.86 9.12
CA GLY A 136 -5.75 -1.35 8.01
C GLY A 136 -5.54 0.13 7.72
N PHE A 137 -6.17 0.58 6.64
CA PHE A 137 -6.35 1.98 6.35
C PHE A 137 -7.80 2.36 6.65
N ASP A 138 -8.04 3.64 6.93
CA ASP A 138 -9.41 4.16 6.92
C ASP A 138 -9.88 4.32 5.47
N ASN A 139 -10.42 3.25 4.91
CA ASN A 139 -10.92 3.21 3.54
C ASN A 139 -12.12 4.15 3.33
N VAL A 140 -12.88 4.46 4.40
CA VAL A 140 -13.98 5.42 4.35
C VAL A 140 -13.42 6.84 4.23
N GLN A 141 -12.47 7.21 5.08
CA GLN A 141 -11.79 8.50 4.96
C GLN A 141 -11.09 8.64 3.61
N SER A 142 -10.38 7.60 3.16
CA SER A 142 -9.69 7.58 1.86
C SER A 142 -10.66 7.89 0.71
N GLY A 143 -11.74 7.12 0.59
CA GLY A 143 -12.73 7.34 -0.45
C GLY A 143 -13.44 8.69 -0.36
N ARG A 144 -13.74 9.17 0.86
CA ARG A 144 -14.34 10.49 1.07
C ARG A 144 -13.43 11.60 0.54
N LEU A 145 -12.15 11.56 0.89
CA LEU A 145 -11.19 12.56 0.44
C LEU A 145 -11.01 12.55 -1.09
N VAL A 146 -10.93 11.36 -1.70
CA VAL A 146 -10.88 11.22 -3.17
C VAL A 146 -12.12 11.79 -3.83
N GLY A 147 -13.32 11.46 -3.32
CA GLY A 147 -14.57 11.97 -3.86
C GLY A 147 -14.71 13.49 -3.72
N GLU A 148 -14.33 14.05 -2.58
CA GLU A 148 -14.33 15.51 -2.33
C GLU A 148 -13.39 16.24 -3.27
N ASP A 149 -12.17 15.73 -3.46
CA ASP A 149 -11.17 16.33 -4.36
C ASP A 149 -11.59 16.24 -5.83
N ALA A 150 -12.13 15.09 -6.26
CA ALA A 150 -12.71 14.94 -7.59
C ALA A 150 -13.83 15.96 -7.85
N LEU A 151 -14.75 16.15 -6.89
CA LEU A 151 -15.82 17.13 -7.03
C LEU A 151 -15.32 18.57 -7.03
N ALA A 152 -14.29 18.89 -6.25
CA ALA A 152 -13.64 20.20 -6.28
C ALA A 152 -13.06 20.49 -7.67
N TRP A 153 -12.36 19.51 -8.24
CA TRP A 153 -11.84 19.59 -9.61
C TRP A 153 -12.95 19.75 -10.64
N VAL A 154 -14.03 18.96 -10.55
CA VAL A 154 -15.20 19.07 -11.45
C VAL A 154 -15.79 20.46 -11.41
N LYS A 155 -15.99 21.04 -10.22
CA LYS A 155 -16.53 22.41 -10.07
C LYS A 155 -15.61 23.46 -10.69
N GLN A 156 -14.29 23.28 -10.61
CA GLN A 156 -13.33 24.22 -11.17
C GLN A 156 -13.23 24.11 -12.70
N ARG A 157 -13.17 22.88 -13.23
CA ARG A 157 -12.86 22.60 -14.63
C ARG A 157 -14.10 22.52 -15.53
N TYR A 158 -15.22 22.08 -14.95
CA TYR A 158 -16.50 21.85 -15.60
C TYR A 158 -17.67 22.43 -14.76
N PRO A 159 -17.67 23.76 -14.47
CA PRO A 159 -18.68 24.39 -13.60
C PRO A 159 -20.12 24.25 -14.13
N ASN A 160 -20.28 24.05 -15.43
CA ASN A 160 -21.58 23.86 -16.10
C ASN A 160 -21.98 22.38 -16.23
N GLY A 161 -21.21 21.46 -15.63
CA GLY A 161 -21.41 20.02 -15.76
C GLY A 161 -21.13 19.51 -17.18
N GLY A 162 -21.93 18.54 -17.64
CA GLY A 162 -21.80 17.93 -18.97
C GLY A 162 -20.68 16.90 -19.08
N ILE A 163 -20.31 16.28 -17.95
CA ILE A 163 -19.31 15.23 -17.87
C ILE A 163 -19.83 14.06 -17.05
N THR A 164 -19.19 12.91 -17.23
CA THR A 164 -19.50 11.67 -16.49
C THR A 164 -18.29 11.12 -15.74
N ALA A 165 -18.56 10.18 -14.84
CA ALA A 165 -17.58 9.50 -14.01
C ALA A 165 -17.64 7.97 -14.19
N ALA A 166 -16.52 7.31 -13.92
CA ALA A 166 -16.42 5.86 -13.77
C ALA A 166 -15.73 5.53 -12.45
N VAL A 167 -16.13 4.42 -11.82
CA VAL A 167 -15.58 3.98 -10.54
C VAL A 167 -15.30 2.48 -10.61
N THR A 168 -14.10 2.03 -10.25
CA THR A 168 -13.86 0.59 -10.05
C THR A 168 -14.07 0.20 -8.60
N THR A 169 -14.52 -1.04 -8.40
CA THR A 169 -14.82 -1.61 -7.09
C THR A 169 -13.99 -2.88 -6.84
N LEU A 170 -14.13 -3.43 -5.64
CA LEU A 170 -13.64 -4.77 -5.32
C LEU A 170 -14.61 -5.43 -4.34
N THR A 171 -15.82 -5.74 -4.83
CA THR A 171 -16.96 -6.14 -4.01
C THR A 171 -16.74 -7.37 -3.11
N PRO A 172 -15.90 -8.38 -3.46
CA PRO A 172 -15.59 -9.48 -2.56
C PRO A 172 -14.84 -9.05 -1.27
N LEU A 173 -14.21 -7.88 -1.29
CA LEU A 173 -13.49 -7.28 -0.17
C LEU A 173 -14.27 -6.13 0.47
N THR A 174 -15.26 -6.47 1.28
CA THR A 174 -16.13 -5.49 1.96
C THR A 174 -15.38 -4.48 2.83
N GLY A 175 -14.22 -4.84 3.38
CA GLY A 175 -13.36 -3.92 4.13
C GLY A 175 -12.82 -2.73 3.32
N PHE A 176 -12.91 -2.78 1.99
CA PHE A 176 -12.50 -1.74 1.06
C PHE A 176 -13.67 -0.87 0.59
N ALA A 177 -14.91 -1.17 1.00
CA ALA A 177 -16.13 -0.54 0.48
C ALA A 177 -16.11 0.98 0.50
N GLY A 178 -15.55 1.56 1.57
CA GLY A 178 -15.38 3.01 1.69
C GLY A 178 -14.67 3.66 0.51
N ARG A 179 -13.74 2.96 -0.17
CA ARG A 179 -12.98 3.47 -1.31
C ARG A 179 -13.86 3.81 -2.53
N TRP A 180 -14.99 3.11 -2.71
CA TRP A 180 -15.91 3.34 -3.82
C TRP A 180 -17.28 3.87 -3.37
N GLU A 181 -17.79 3.48 -2.21
CA GLU A 181 -19.08 3.94 -1.71
C GLU A 181 -19.07 5.43 -1.42
N GLN A 182 -17.96 5.97 -0.89
CA GLN A 182 -17.86 7.38 -0.56
C GLN A 182 -17.85 8.26 -1.83
N PRO A 183 -17.00 8.01 -2.86
CA PRO A 183 -17.11 8.72 -4.13
C PRO A 183 -18.49 8.58 -4.77
N LEU A 184 -19.07 7.37 -4.82
CA LEU A 184 -20.39 7.16 -5.43
C LEU A 184 -21.48 8.00 -4.75
N ALA A 185 -21.53 8.02 -3.41
CA ALA A 185 -22.51 8.80 -2.66
C ALA A 185 -22.31 10.31 -2.82
N LEU A 186 -21.05 10.77 -2.85
CA LEU A 186 -20.72 12.17 -3.09
C LEU A 186 -21.10 12.61 -4.51
N PHE A 187 -20.82 11.77 -5.51
CA PHE A 187 -21.12 12.05 -6.91
C PHE A 187 -22.62 12.09 -7.17
N ASP A 188 -23.38 11.14 -6.62
CA ASP A 188 -24.85 11.14 -6.67
C ASP A 188 -25.44 12.43 -6.09
N LYS A 189 -25.02 12.80 -4.87
CA LYS A 189 -25.45 14.04 -4.22
C LYS A 189 -25.10 15.31 -5.01
N ALA A 190 -24.00 15.29 -5.75
CA ALA A 190 -23.54 16.41 -6.58
C ALA A 190 -24.12 16.39 -8.00
N GLY A 191 -24.89 15.37 -8.38
CA GLY A 191 -25.41 15.19 -9.74
C GLY A 191 -24.37 14.79 -10.77
N LEU A 192 -23.20 14.31 -10.36
CA LEU A 192 -22.18 13.75 -11.27
C LEU A 192 -22.56 12.32 -11.62
N LYS A 193 -22.97 12.09 -12.87
CA LYS A 193 -23.43 10.77 -13.32
C LYS A 193 -22.28 9.77 -13.41
N VAL A 194 -22.36 8.69 -12.66
CA VAL A 194 -21.46 7.54 -12.77
C VAL A 194 -22.00 6.58 -13.83
N VAL A 195 -21.28 6.44 -14.94
CA VAL A 195 -21.69 5.65 -16.10
C VAL A 195 -21.11 4.23 -16.12
N SER A 196 -20.10 3.97 -15.30
CA SER A 196 -19.51 2.63 -15.14
C SER A 196 -19.13 2.38 -13.68
N LYS A 197 -19.55 1.24 -13.16
CA LYS A 197 -19.19 0.71 -11.83
C LYS A 197 -18.91 -0.78 -11.97
N GLN A 198 -17.65 -1.18 -11.88
CA GLN A 198 -17.24 -2.57 -12.15
C GLN A 198 -16.07 -2.99 -11.25
N ASP A 199 -16.04 -4.28 -10.88
CA ASP A 199 -14.91 -4.82 -10.13
C ASP A 199 -13.64 -4.85 -11.00
N CYS A 200 -12.59 -4.19 -10.54
CA CYS A 200 -11.31 -4.14 -11.24
C CYS A 200 -10.21 -3.55 -10.35
N ALA A 201 -9.10 -4.28 -10.25
CA ALA A 201 -7.92 -3.89 -9.46
C ALA A 201 -6.59 -4.05 -10.23
N THR A 202 -6.62 -4.22 -11.55
CA THR A 202 -5.42 -4.38 -12.40
C THR A 202 -5.36 -3.33 -13.50
N GLN A 203 -4.17 -3.04 -14.00
CA GLN A 203 -3.99 -2.10 -15.11
C GLN A 203 -4.72 -2.56 -16.39
N ALA A 204 -4.73 -3.87 -16.65
CA ALA A 204 -5.38 -4.44 -17.83
C ALA A 204 -6.90 -4.23 -17.80
N CYS A 205 -7.56 -4.53 -16.68
CA CYS A 205 -8.99 -4.29 -16.56
C CYS A 205 -9.32 -2.79 -16.49
N GLY A 206 -8.45 -1.97 -15.87
CA GLY A 206 -8.65 -0.52 -15.77
C GLY A 206 -8.63 0.15 -17.13
N LEU A 207 -7.69 -0.26 -17.99
CA LEU A 207 -7.62 0.14 -19.40
C LEU A 207 -8.90 -0.24 -20.14
N GLN A 208 -9.31 -1.51 -20.09
CA GLN A 208 -10.49 -2.00 -20.78
C GLN A 208 -11.77 -1.26 -20.35
N ILE A 209 -11.99 -1.11 -19.05
CA ILE A 209 -13.17 -0.42 -18.51
C ILE A 209 -13.19 1.05 -18.94
N ALA A 210 -12.05 1.73 -18.91
CA ALA A 210 -11.96 3.13 -19.30
C ALA A 210 -12.16 3.31 -20.82
N GLU A 211 -11.58 2.44 -21.66
CA GLU A 211 -11.80 2.46 -23.12
C GLU A 211 -13.26 2.19 -23.46
N ASP A 212 -13.89 1.21 -22.82
CA ASP A 212 -15.30 0.87 -23.02
C ASP A 212 -16.23 2.01 -22.58
N ALA A 213 -15.93 2.63 -21.45
CA ALA A 213 -16.67 3.78 -20.94
C ALA A 213 -16.48 5.01 -21.84
N LEU A 214 -15.27 5.29 -22.32
CA LEU A 214 -14.99 6.40 -23.25
C LEU A 214 -15.72 6.24 -24.59
N ARG A 215 -15.81 5.01 -25.12
CA ARG A 215 -16.55 4.72 -26.36
C ARG A 215 -18.05 5.00 -26.22
N GLN A 216 -18.62 4.70 -25.06
CA GLN A 216 -20.06 4.90 -24.79
C GLN A 216 -20.38 6.32 -24.29
N HIS A 217 -19.42 6.95 -23.60
CA HIS A 217 -19.52 8.24 -22.94
C HIS A 217 -18.26 9.06 -23.24
N PRO A 218 -18.20 9.72 -24.42
CA PRO A 218 -17.06 10.57 -24.80
C PRO A 218 -16.84 11.77 -23.87
N ASP A 219 -17.81 12.06 -23.00
CA ASP A 219 -17.80 13.07 -21.94
C ASP A 219 -17.28 12.54 -20.58
N LEU A 220 -16.79 11.30 -20.51
CA LEU A 220 -16.13 10.76 -19.32
C LEU A 220 -14.90 11.60 -18.99
N ARG A 221 -14.87 12.22 -17.81
CA ARG A 221 -13.74 13.05 -17.35
C ARG A 221 -13.24 12.69 -15.96
N VAL A 222 -13.96 11.84 -15.22
CA VAL A 222 -13.56 11.39 -13.88
C VAL A 222 -13.45 9.86 -13.87
N PHE A 223 -12.33 9.33 -13.38
CA PHE A 223 -12.15 7.90 -13.18
C PHE A 223 -11.55 7.64 -11.79
N ILE A 224 -12.30 6.93 -10.94
CA ILE A 224 -11.85 6.56 -9.61
C ILE A 224 -11.51 5.06 -9.60
N GLY A 225 -10.23 4.74 -9.56
CA GLY A 225 -9.75 3.38 -9.36
C GLY A 225 -9.85 2.97 -7.90
N ILE A 226 -10.19 1.71 -7.65
CA ILE A 226 -10.08 1.08 -6.33
C ILE A 226 -8.64 1.12 -5.79
N ASN A 227 -7.67 1.16 -6.70
CA ASN A 227 -6.24 1.21 -6.47
C ASN A 227 -5.50 1.94 -7.61
N ASP A 228 -4.19 2.10 -7.46
CA ASP A 228 -3.33 2.75 -8.45
C ASP A 228 -3.26 1.97 -9.77
N ASP A 229 -3.28 0.63 -9.74
CA ASP A 229 -3.20 -0.18 -10.96
C ASP A 229 -4.41 0.08 -11.87
N ALA A 230 -5.64 0.06 -11.35
CA ALA A 230 -6.83 0.40 -12.13
C ALA A 230 -6.77 1.84 -12.68
N ALA A 231 -6.28 2.78 -11.86
CA ALA A 231 -6.12 4.18 -12.25
C ALA A 231 -5.06 4.37 -13.36
N LEU A 232 -3.92 3.68 -13.31
CA LEU A 232 -2.88 3.69 -14.33
C LEU A 232 -3.37 3.07 -15.65
N GLY A 233 -4.18 2.02 -15.57
CA GLY A 233 -4.89 1.46 -16.72
C GLY A 233 -5.79 2.51 -17.39
N ALA A 234 -6.60 3.21 -16.60
CA ALA A 234 -7.44 4.29 -17.10
C ALA A 234 -6.63 5.45 -17.71
N LEU A 235 -5.55 5.87 -17.05
CA LEU A 235 -4.65 6.91 -17.57
C LEU A 235 -4.15 6.59 -18.98
N ARG A 236 -3.82 5.32 -19.24
CA ARG A 236 -3.46 4.86 -20.59
C ARG A 236 -4.64 4.98 -21.56
N ALA A 237 -5.86 4.62 -21.17
CA ALA A 237 -7.05 4.77 -22.01
C ALA A 237 -7.28 6.24 -22.41
N PHE A 238 -7.24 7.17 -21.45
CA PHE A 238 -7.40 8.60 -21.71
C PHE A 238 -6.29 9.15 -22.61
N THR A 239 -5.05 8.70 -22.38
CA THR A 239 -3.90 9.07 -23.23
C THR A 239 -4.07 8.56 -24.67
N ASN A 240 -4.48 7.30 -24.85
CA ASN A 240 -4.76 6.71 -26.16
C ASN A 240 -5.89 7.45 -26.90
N ALA A 241 -6.89 7.93 -26.16
CA ALA A 241 -7.98 8.75 -26.69
C ALA A 241 -7.58 10.21 -26.98
N GLY A 242 -6.31 10.59 -26.75
CA GLY A 242 -5.80 11.93 -26.97
C GLY A 242 -6.34 12.98 -25.99
N ILE A 243 -6.90 12.54 -24.86
CA ILE A 243 -7.43 13.45 -23.84
C ILE A 243 -6.26 13.96 -23.00
N LYS A 244 -6.19 15.29 -22.86
CA LYS A 244 -5.07 15.92 -22.14
C LYS A 244 -5.19 15.63 -20.64
N PRO A 245 -4.07 15.45 -19.92
CA PRO A 245 -4.10 15.24 -18.47
C PRO A 245 -4.86 16.31 -17.70
N ALA A 246 -4.79 17.58 -18.13
CA ALA A 246 -5.52 18.69 -17.50
C ALA A 246 -7.05 18.65 -17.69
N ASP A 247 -7.53 17.78 -18.57
CA ASP A 247 -8.95 17.62 -18.87
C ASP A 247 -9.54 16.41 -18.16
N VAL A 248 -8.76 15.64 -17.39
CA VAL A 248 -9.26 14.43 -16.71
C VAL A 248 -8.83 14.42 -15.25
N TYR A 249 -9.70 13.84 -14.42
CA TYR A 249 -9.40 13.50 -13.04
C TYR A 249 -9.31 11.98 -12.93
N ILE A 250 -8.15 11.48 -12.53
CA ILE A 250 -7.92 10.04 -12.37
C ILE A 250 -7.30 9.82 -10.99
N ALA A 251 -7.97 9.05 -10.15
CA ALA A 251 -7.49 8.75 -8.81
C ALA A 251 -7.26 7.26 -8.60
N GLY A 252 -6.14 6.93 -7.98
CA GLY A 252 -5.82 5.63 -7.40
C GLY A 252 -5.66 5.73 -5.89
N GLN A 253 -5.59 4.59 -5.23
CA GLN A 253 -5.46 4.48 -3.79
C GLN A 253 -4.52 3.31 -3.48
N ASP A 254 -3.20 3.51 -3.45
CA ASP A 254 -2.23 2.55 -2.86
C ASP A 254 -0.85 3.22 -2.61
N GLY A 255 -0.49 4.25 -3.38
CA GLY A 255 0.80 4.93 -3.24
C GLY A 255 1.96 4.13 -3.85
N THR A 256 1.70 3.36 -4.89
CA THR A 256 2.70 2.66 -5.69
C THR A 256 3.70 3.66 -6.28
N VAL A 257 4.95 3.22 -6.48
CA VAL A 257 5.98 4.08 -7.09
C VAL A 257 5.52 4.60 -8.45
N GLU A 258 4.94 3.74 -9.28
CA GLU A 258 4.41 4.14 -10.59
C GLU A 258 3.27 5.15 -10.48
N GLY A 259 2.32 4.95 -9.56
CA GLY A 259 1.24 5.90 -9.29
C GLY A 259 1.76 7.27 -8.84
N LEU A 260 2.75 7.29 -7.93
CA LEU A 260 3.38 8.54 -7.48
C LEU A 260 4.14 9.24 -8.61
N GLU A 261 4.80 8.50 -9.50
CA GLU A 261 5.45 9.07 -10.68
C GLU A 261 4.43 9.60 -11.71
N ALA A 262 3.28 8.94 -11.86
CA ALA A 262 2.20 9.43 -12.70
C ALA A 262 1.64 10.76 -12.18
N VAL A 263 1.49 10.90 -10.86
CA VAL A 263 1.04 12.16 -10.21
C VAL A 263 2.07 13.28 -10.37
N LYS A 264 3.38 12.98 -10.37
CA LYS A 264 4.38 14.01 -10.68
C LYS A 264 4.27 14.52 -12.12
N LYS A 265 3.83 13.67 -13.04
CA LYS A 265 3.69 13.97 -14.47
C LYS A 265 2.32 14.58 -14.82
N ALA A 266 1.28 14.34 -14.01
CA ALA A 266 -0.08 14.81 -14.22
C ALA A 266 -0.58 15.61 -13.01
N VAL A 267 -0.99 16.86 -13.22
CA VAL A 267 -1.64 17.65 -12.18
C VAL A 267 -3.00 17.01 -11.86
N HIS A 268 -3.27 16.80 -10.56
CA HIS A 268 -4.49 16.29 -9.89
C HIS A 268 -4.36 14.89 -9.22
N THR A 269 -3.90 14.97 -7.98
CA THR A 269 -4.11 14.18 -6.74
C THR A 269 -4.04 12.64 -6.71
N VAL A 270 -3.04 12.15 -5.97
CA VAL A 270 -3.10 10.96 -5.12
C VAL A 270 -2.73 11.41 -3.70
N LEU A 271 -3.58 11.08 -2.73
CA LEU A 271 -3.23 11.22 -1.31
C LEU A 271 -2.23 10.12 -0.96
N PRO A 272 -1.05 10.43 -0.39
CA PRO A 272 -0.37 9.44 0.40
C PRO A 272 -1.30 9.07 1.57
N PRO A 273 -1.46 7.79 1.91
CA PRO A 273 -2.10 7.45 3.19
C PRO A 273 -1.37 8.25 4.28
N PRO A 274 -2.07 8.91 5.23
CA PRO A 274 -1.43 9.71 6.28
C PRO A 274 -0.55 8.89 7.25
N PHE A 275 -0.14 7.68 6.90
CA PHE A 275 0.69 6.79 7.71
C PHE A 275 2.11 6.54 7.19
N CYS A 276 2.52 7.10 6.04
CA CYS A 276 3.94 7.03 5.61
C CYS A 276 4.76 8.30 5.86
N TRP A 277 4.14 9.42 6.28
CA TRP A 277 4.88 10.67 6.55
C TRP A 277 5.48 10.76 7.97
N THR A 278 5.03 9.96 8.92
CA THR A 278 5.44 10.08 10.33
C THR A 278 6.79 9.41 10.66
N ILE A 279 7.42 8.67 9.73
CA ILE A 279 8.68 7.96 10.02
C ILE A 279 9.93 8.70 9.50
N TRP A 280 9.81 9.81 8.77
CA TRP A 280 10.98 10.43 8.11
C TRP A 280 11.15 11.96 8.23
N ARG A 281 10.56 12.60 9.24
CA ARG A 281 10.98 13.94 9.70
C ARG A 281 10.79 14.11 11.21
N SER A 282 11.80 13.72 11.98
CA SER A 282 12.55 14.60 12.90
C SER A 282 13.19 13.80 14.04
N PRO A 283 14.47 14.07 14.37
CA PRO A 283 15.06 13.59 15.61
C PRO A 283 14.39 14.32 16.78
N LEU A 284 14.09 13.59 17.86
CA LEU A 284 13.84 14.11 19.22
C LEU A 284 12.96 15.38 19.31
N SER A 285 11.66 15.25 19.62
CA SER A 285 10.94 16.16 20.55
C SER A 285 9.47 15.77 20.74
N ILE A 286 9.08 15.65 22.01
CA ILE A 286 7.73 15.46 22.57
C ILE A 286 6.98 16.80 22.57
N ILE A 287 5.77 16.92 21.98
CA ILE A 287 4.70 17.89 22.35
C ILE A 287 3.31 17.31 21.94
N PRO A 288 2.21 17.51 22.71
CA PRO A 288 1.09 16.58 22.86
C PRO A 288 -0.19 16.89 22.04
N LEU A 289 -1.09 15.91 21.98
CA LEU A 289 -2.41 15.96 21.32
C LEU A 289 -3.43 16.87 22.06
N PRO A 290 -4.43 17.44 21.35
CA PRO A 290 -5.51 18.23 21.95
C PRO A 290 -6.61 17.34 22.57
N PRO A 291 -7.35 17.82 23.58
CA PRO A 291 -8.41 17.04 24.22
C PRO A 291 -9.74 17.14 23.45
N SER A 292 -10.48 16.03 23.39
CA SER A 292 -11.89 15.99 22.99
C SER A 292 -12.81 16.30 24.20
N PRO A 293 -14.11 16.60 23.97
CA PRO A 293 -14.92 17.42 24.86
C PRO A 293 -15.71 16.65 25.92
N GLU A 294 -16.00 17.34 27.02
CA GLU A 294 -16.91 17.03 28.13
C GLU A 294 -16.42 15.97 29.15
N LYS A 295 -16.28 16.22 30.46
CA LYS A 295 -16.84 17.25 31.37
C LYS A 295 -15.83 17.64 32.46
N ALA A 296 -15.96 18.87 32.94
CA ALA A 296 -15.40 19.29 34.20
C ALA A 296 -15.85 18.37 35.36
N VAL A 297 -14.96 18.27 36.35
CA VAL A 297 -15.15 17.90 37.77
C VAL A 297 -14.49 16.57 38.21
N LYS A 298 -13.21 16.76 38.60
CA LYS A 298 -12.53 16.35 39.85
C LYS A 298 -12.39 14.86 40.25
N THR A 299 -11.10 14.46 40.26
CA THR A 299 -10.32 13.75 41.31
C THR A 299 -10.65 12.28 41.64
N THR A 300 -9.78 11.34 41.25
CA THR A 300 -8.70 10.68 42.05
C THR A 300 -8.07 9.51 41.25
N LYS A 301 -6.74 9.32 41.30
CA LYS A 301 -5.93 8.19 40.73
C LYS A 301 -6.13 6.89 41.56
N PRO A 302 -5.57 5.71 41.18
CA PRO A 302 -5.57 4.87 39.94
C PRO A 302 -6.10 3.42 40.31
N PRO A 303 -5.84 2.25 39.63
CA PRO A 303 -5.03 1.94 38.44
C PRO A 303 -5.62 0.94 37.40
N LEU A 304 -4.84 0.72 36.33
CA LEU A 304 -4.69 -0.50 35.52
C LEU A 304 -5.88 -0.97 34.65
N SER A 305 -5.64 -1.01 33.33
CA SER A 305 -5.61 -2.22 32.48
C SER A 305 -6.34 -2.13 31.11
N TRP A 306 -5.69 -2.74 30.09
CA TRP A 306 -6.20 -3.16 28.76
C TRP A 306 -6.41 -2.04 27.71
N VAL A 307 -5.74 -2.02 26.54
CA VAL A 307 -5.71 -3.01 25.43
C VAL A 307 -7.09 -3.56 25.10
N ARG A 308 -7.70 -3.02 24.03
CA ARG A 308 -8.51 -3.79 23.08
C ARG A 308 -8.18 -3.31 21.68
#